data_AF-W4IIP8-F1
#
_entry.id   AF-W4IIP8-F1
#
_cell.length_a   1.000
_cell.length_b   1.000
_cell.length_c   1.000
_cell.angle_alpha   90.00
_cell.angle_beta   90.00
_cell.angle_gamma   90.00
#
_symmetry.space_group_name_H-M   'P 1'
#
loop_
_entity.id
_entity.type
_entity.pdbx_description
1 polymer ?
#
loop_
_entity_poly.entity_id
_entity_poly.type
_entity_poly.pdbx_seq_one_letter_code
_entity_poly.pdbx_strand_id
1 'polypeptide(L)'
;MVSITKVGSIKSLKYRLYYLPGINFLSSICSTCRTSKGKVSFEKYPFIEDILSYDKYRYKGHITNKLAYGIVKCIDTLDKNIRSYPSNIPVLFIHSKNDTICDYRDVESFFKELRNVNKELYALEDMDHDLIAEPGNESVLKKIIHWMNNMNQK
;
A
#
# COMPACT_ATOMS: atom_id res chain seq x y z
N MET A 1 -3.63 -0.38 -1.15
CA MET A 1 -3.61 -0.88 0.23
C MET A 1 -5.01 -0.71 0.74
N VAL A 2 -5.81 -1.79 0.72
CA VAL A 2 -7.17 -1.84 1.28
C VAL A 2 -7.25 -0.85 2.43
N SER A 3 -7.93 0.28 2.20
CA SER A 3 -7.96 1.37 3.17
C SER A 3 -8.58 0.81 4.44
N ILE A 4 -7.73 0.47 5.42
CA ILE A 4 -8.18 -0.14 6.66
C ILE A 4 -9.06 0.87 7.39
N THR A 5 -8.88 2.17 7.15
CA THR A 5 -9.73 3.23 7.68
C THR A 5 -11.23 3.05 7.36
N LYS A 6 -11.60 2.38 6.25
CA LYS A 6 -13.00 1.99 5.97
C LYS A 6 -13.54 0.88 6.87
N VAL A 7 -12.65 0.13 7.52
CA VAL A 7 -12.93 -0.99 8.45
C VAL A 7 -12.60 -0.61 9.92
N GLY A 8 -11.77 0.41 10.14
CA GLY A 8 -11.33 0.92 11.44
C GLY A 8 -9.84 1.29 11.45
N SER A 9 -9.23 1.41 12.63
CA SER A 9 -7.77 1.45 12.74
C SER A 9 -7.23 0.04 13.00
N ILE A 10 -6.05 -0.30 12.48
CA ILE A 10 -5.33 -1.55 12.84
C ILE A 10 -5.20 -1.68 14.36
N LYS A 11 -5.01 -0.54 15.04
CA LYS A 11 -4.85 -0.45 16.49
C LYS A 11 -6.18 -0.52 17.26
N SER A 12 -7.31 -0.48 16.56
CA SER A 12 -8.62 -0.54 17.20
C SER A 12 -8.91 -1.93 17.75
N LEU A 13 -9.56 -1.97 18.92
CA LEU A 13 -9.96 -3.22 19.55
C LEU A 13 -10.96 -3.99 18.68
N LYS A 14 -11.83 -3.28 17.96
CA LYS A 14 -12.79 -3.87 17.01
C LYS A 14 -12.10 -4.62 15.87
N TYR A 15 -11.04 -4.03 15.30
CA TYR A 15 -10.26 -4.67 14.24
C TYR A 15 -9.63 -5.98 14.73
N ARG A 16 -8.99 -5.94 15.90
CA ARG A 16 -8.28 -7.09 16.46
C ARG A 16 -9.22 -8.22 16.90
N LEU A 17 -10.36 -7.88 17.50
CA LEU A 17 -11.27 -8.87 18.08
C LEU A 17 -12.24 -9.46 17.07
N TYR A 18 -12.70 -8.66 16.09
CA TYR A 18 -13.77 -9.09 15.18
C TYR A 18 -13.30 -9.20 13.73
N TYR A 19 -12.66 -8.16 13.19
CA TYR A 19 -12.31 -8.14 11.77
C TYR A 19 -11.24 -9.17 11.42
N LEU A 20 -10.11 -9.18 12.13
CA LEU A 20 -8.99 -10.07 11.85
C LEU A 20 -9.39 -11.57 12.00
N PRO A 21 -10.06 -12.01 13.07
CA PRO A 21 -10.56 -13.39 13.17
C PRO A 21 -11.60 -13.70 12.10
N GLY A 22 -12.51 -12.77 11.78
CA GLY A 22 -13.54 -12.96 10.77
C GLY A 22 -12.98 -13.17 9.36
N ILE A 23 -12.02 -12.36 8.93
CA ILE A 23 -11.38 -12.54 7.62
C ILE A 23 -10.51 -13.80 7.58
N ASN A 24 -9.87 -14.17 8.69
CA ASN A 24 -9.13 -15.43 8.78
C ASN A 24 -10.06 -16.64 8.61
N PHE A 25 -11.21 -16.62 9.28
CA PHE A 25 -12.25 -17.64 9.17
C PHE A 25 -12.79 -17.76 7.74
N LEU A 26 -13.15 -16.65 7.11
CA LEU A 26 -13.57 -16.62 5.70
C LEU A 26 -12.50 -17.17 4.76
N SER A 27 -11.23 -16.84 5.02
CA SER A 27 -10.10 -17.34 4.24
C SER A 27 -9.86 -18.84 4.41
N SER A 28 -10.29 -19.43 5.53
CA SER A 28 -10.15 -20.85 5.83
C SER A 28 -11.29 -21.66 5.20
N ILE A 29 -12.52 -21.15 5.22
CA ILE A 29 -13.69 -21.85 4.67
C ILE A 29 -13.78 -21.74 3.15
N CYS A 30 -13.53 -20.56 2.59
CA CYS A 30 -13.52 -20.39 1.14
C CYS A 30 -12.33 -19.54 0.69
N SER A 31 -11.16 -20.15 0.70
CA SER A 31 -9.88 -19.52 0.36
C SER A 31 -9.84 -18.97 -1.07
N THR A 32 -10.51 -19.65 -2.02
CA THR A 32 -10.55 -19.33 -3.44
C THR A 32 -11.73 -18.47 -3.86
N CYS A 33 -12.76 -18.31 -3.01
CA CYS A 33 -13.84 -17.36 -3.25
C CYS A 33 -13.26 -15.97 -3.47
N ARG A 34 -13.78 -15.26 -4.47
CA ARG A 34 -13.35 -13.92 -4.82
C ARG A 34 -14.33 -12.90 -4.28
N THR A 35 -13.80 -11.80 -3.78
CA THR A 35 -14.63 -10.71 -3.29
C THR A 35 -15.42 -10.11 -4.45
N SER A 36 -16.73 -9.95 -4.29
CA SER A 36 -17.62 -9.34 -5.29
C SER A 36 -17.53 -7.81 -5.36
N LYS A 37 -16.70 -7.18 -4.51
CA LYS A 37 -16.61 -5.73 -4.43
C LYS A 37 -16.00 -5.14 -5.71
N GLY A 38 -16.58 -3.99 -6.10
CA GLY A 38 -16.41 -3.32 -7.38
C GLY A 38 -14.96 -3.05 -7.78
N LYS A 39 -14.78 -2.80 -9.09
CA LYS A 39 -13.49 -2.40 -9.65
C LYS A 39 -12.94 -1.23 -8.84
N VAL A 40 -11.69 -1.37 -8.44
CA VAL A 40 -10.90 -0.23 -7.96
C VAL A 40 -10.73 0.69 -9.17
N SER A 41 -11.22 1.92 -9.07
CA SER A 41 -11.17 2.89 -10.15
C SER A 41 -10.05 3.89 -9.94
N PHE A 42 -9.29 4.16 -11.00
CA PHE A 42 -8.26 5.20 -11.01
C PHE A 42 -8.91 6.52 -11.43
N GLU A 43 -9.59 7.17 -10.49
CA GLU A 43 -10.48 8.31 -10.78
C GLU A 43 -9.75 9.47 -11.48
N LYS A 44 -8.48 9.70 -11.11
CA LYS A 44 -7.68 10.80 -11.66
C LYS A 44 -7.15 10.51 -13.07
N TYR A 45 -6.77 9.26 -13.31
CA TYR A 45 -6.18 8.82 -14.58
C TYR A 45 -6.87 7.54 -15.08
N PRO A 46 -8.10 7.64 -15.62
CA PRO A 46 -8.88 6.46 -16.01
C PRO A 46 -8.19 5.58 -17.06
N PHE A 47 -7.32 6.16 -17.91
CA PHE A 47 -6.57 5.41 -18.92
C PHE A 47 -5.62 4.35 -18.31
N ILE A 48 -5.26 4.48 -17.03
CA ILE A 48 -4.51 3.45 -16.30
C ILE A 48 -5.33 2.16 -16.26
N GLU A 49 -6.65 2.23 -16.08
CA GLU A 49 -7.52 1.04 -16.14
C GLU A 49 -7.44 0.35 -17.50
N ASP A 50 -7.39 1.13 -18.58
CA ASP A 50 -7.23 0.59 -19.93
C ASP A 50 -5.91 -0.15 -20.06
N ILE A 51 -4.79 0.47 -19.65
CA ILE A 51 -3.46 -0.17 -19.64
C ILE A 51 -3.51 -1.50 -18.88
N LEU A 52 -4.07 -1.51 -17.67
CA LEU A 52 -4.21 -2.70 -16.85
C LEU A 52 -5.14 -3.75 -17.48
N SER A 53 -6.15 -3.33 -18.24
CA SER A 53 -7.08 -4.24 -18.92
C SER A 53 -6.48 -4.90 -20.16
N TYR A 54 -5.58 -4.20 -20.87
CA TYR A 54 -4.89 -4.69 -22.05
C TYR A 54 -3.67 -5.55 -21.73
N ASP A 55 -3.11 -5.43 -20.53
CA ASP A 55 -2.01 -6.30 -20.09
C ASP A 55 -2.44 -7.79 -20.09
N LYS A 56 -1.86 -8.56 -21.00
CA LYS A 56 -2.10 -10.00 -21.18
C LYS A 56 -1.53 -10.83 -20.03
N TYR A 57 -0.49 -10.36 -19.38
CA TYR A 57 0.19 -11.06 -18.29
C TYR A 57 -0.44 -10.76 -16.93
N ARG A 58 -1.23 -9.68 -16.83
CA ARG A 58 -1.97 -9.36 -15.62
C ARG A 58 -3.17 -10.29 -15.42
N TYR A 59 -3.29 -10.80 -14.20
CA TYR A 59 -4.49 -11.53 -13.78
C TYR A 59 -5.69 -10.58 -13.68
N LYS A 60 -6.77 -10.87 -14.41
CA LYS A 60 -7.95 -9.97 -14.54
C LYS A 60 -9.05 -10.20 -13.50
N GLY A 61 -8.94 -11.22 -12.67
CA GLY A 61 -9.95 -11.51 -11.64
C GLY A 61 -9.74 -10.73 -10.35
N HIS A 62 -10.78 -10.64 -9.53
CA HIS A 62 -10.72 -10.01 -8.21
C HIS A 62 -9.84 -10.79 -7.22
N ILE A 63 -9.45 -10.14 -6.13
CA ILE A 63 -8.69 -10.77 -5.05
C ILE A 63 -9.49 -11.91 -4.41
N THR A 64 -8.78 -12.98 -4.05
CA THR A 64 -9.36 -14.10 -3.29
C THR A 64 -9.46 -13.74 -1.81
N ASN A 65 -10.32 -14.43 -1.05
CA ASN A 65 -10.36 -14.31 0.41
C ASN A 65 -9.01 -14.62 1.06
N LYS A 66 -8.26 -15.59 0.50
CA LYS A 66 -6.91 -15.90 0.97
C LYS A 66 -5.95 -14.73 0.77
N LEU A 67 -5.99 -14.07 -0.38
CA LEU A 67 -5.17 -12.89 -0.66
C LEU A 67 -5.59 -11.70 0.22
N ALA A 68 -6.89 -11.47 0.38
CA ALA A 68 -7.41 -10.42 1.26
C ALA A 68 -6.94 -10.61 2.71
N TYR A 69 -7.05 -11.83 3.26
CA TYR A 69 -6.50 -12.16 4.58
C TYR A 69 -4.98 -11.96 4.63
N GLY A 70 -4.25 -12.38 3.59
CA GLY A 70 -2.81 -12.19 3.48
C GLY A 70 -2.41 -10.72 3.61
N ILE A 71 -3.08 -9.83 2.89
CA ILE A 71 -2.85 -8.37 2.96
C ILE A 71 -3.06 -7.86 4.40
N VAL A 72 -4.20 -8.20 5.00
CA VAL A 72 -4.55 -7.78 6.37
C VAL A 72 -3.52 -8.30 7.40
N LYS A 73 -3.09 -9.56 7.25
CA LYS A 73 -2.07 -10.17 8.11
C LYS A 73 -0.70 -9.51 7.93
N CYS A 74 -0.31 -9.18 6.69
CA CYS A 74 0.94 -8.46 6.41
C CYS A 74 0.93 -7.09 7.08
N ILE A 75 -0.18 -6.35 7.00
CA ILE A 75 -0.30 -5.04 7.64
C ILE A 75 -0.24 -5.15 9.17
N ASP A 76 -0.94 -6.11 9.77
CA ASP A 76 -0.86 -6.38 11.23
C ASP A 76 0.56 -6.78 11.66
N THR A 77 1.24 -7.60 10.86
CA THR A 77 2.64 -7.99 11.11
C THR A 77 3.56 -6.78 11.01
N LEU A 78 3.34 -5.92 10.01
CA LEU A 78 4.12 -4.71 9.79
C LEU A 78 3.98 -3.72 10.97
N ASP A 79 2.75 -3.46 11.42
CA ASP A 79 2.46 -2.60 12.59
C ASP A 79 3.14 -3.10 13.87
N LYS A 80 3.11 -4.42 14.12
CA LYS A 80 3.77 -5.04 15.29
C LYS A 80 5.29 -4.94 15.28
N ASN A 81 5.90 -4.96 14.09
CA ASN A 81 7.35 -5.06 13.93
C ASN A 81 8.01 -3.75 13.44
N ILE A 82 7.26 -2.67 13.19
CA ILE A 82 7.86 -1.44 12.64
C ILE A 82 8.96 -0.87 13.54
N ARG A 83 8.82 -1.01 14.85
CA ARG A 83 9.80 -0.51 15.82
C ARG A 83 11.10 -1.33 15.87
N SER A 84 11.09 -2.56 15.34
CA SER A 84 12.29 -3.40 15.23
C SER A 84 12.99 -3.26 13.88
N TYR A 85 12.51 -2.37 13.00
CA TYR A 85 13.19 -2.10 11.74
C TYR A 85 14.63 -1.58 11.99
N PRO A 86 15.65 -2.12 11.29
CA PRO A 86 17.04 -1.73 11.52
C PRO A 86 17.29 -0.24 11.27
N SER A 87 17.99 0.43 12.18
CA SER A 87 18.28 1.87 12.10
C SER A 87 19.31 2.23 11.01
N ASN A 88 20.09 1.26 10.56
CA ASN A 88 21.14 1.43 9.56
C ASN A 88 20.66 1.21 8.12
N ILE A 89 19.41 0.81 7.90
CA ILE A 89 18.85 0.63 6.55
C ILE A 89 18.07 1.90 6.18
N PRO A 90 18.50 2.68 5.18
CA PRO A 90 17.79 3.88 4.75
C PRO A 90 16.42 3.55 4.15
N VAL A 91 15.43 4.41 4.35
CA VAL A 91 14.07 4.20 3.79
C VAL A 91 13.58 5.46 3.08
N LEU A 92 13.18 5.31 1.82
CA LEU A 92 12.45 6.33 1.07
C LEU A 92 11.00 5.87 0.88
N PHE A 93 10.06 6.68 1.36
CA PHE A 93 8.66 6.58 1.01
C PHE A 93 8.36 7.60 -0.09
N ILE A 94 7.71 7.16 -1.16
CA ILE A 94 7.13 8.05 -2.17
C ILE A 94 5.65 7.70 -2.22
N HIS A 95 4.78 8.67 -1.97
CA HIS A 95 3.35 8.41 -1.84
C HIS A 95 2.52 9.60 -2.28
N SER A 96 1.42 9.38 -2.99
CA SER A 96 0.49 10.45 -3.31
C SER A 96 -0.47 10.72 -2.14
N LYS A 97 -0.69 12.00 -1.83
CA LYS A 97 -1.75 12.43 -0.91
C LYS A 97 -3.15 12.06 -1.41
N ASN A 98 -3.29 11.88 -2.72
CA ASN A 98 -4.55 11.61 -3.41
C ASN A 98 -4.70 10.13 -3.81
N ASP A 99 -3.86 9.23 -3.29
CA ASP A 99 -3.94 7.79 -3.59
C ASP A 99 -5.29 7.22 -3.12
N THR A 100 -6.11 6.81 -4.09
CA THR A 100 -7.46 6.26 -3.91
C THR A 100 -7.44 4.81 -3.41
N ILE A 101 -6.29 4.15 -3.51
CA ILE A 101 -6.09 2.73 -3.26
C ILE A 101 -5.33 2.49 -1.95
N CYS A 102 -4.31 3.28 -1.62
CA CYS A 102 -3.56 3.28 -0.36
C CYS A 102 -3.63 4.65 0.32
N ASP A 103 -4.29 4.73 1.48
CA ASP A 103 -4.45 5.99 2.20
C ASP A 103 -3.10 6.63 2.61
N TYR A 104 -2.87 7.88 2.22
CA TYR A 104 -1.67 8.64 2.58
C TYR A 104 -1.48 8.77 4.10
N ARG A 105 -2.57 8.84 4.87
CA ARG A 105 -2.51 9.00 6.33
C ARG A 105 -1.88 7.78 7.01
N ASP A 106 -2.10 6.60 6.43
CA ASP A 106 -1.54 5.35 6.96
C ASP A 106 -0.01 5.31 6.74
N VAL A 107 0.50 5.75 5.57
CA VAL A 107 1.95 5.86 5.35
C VAL A 107 2.58 6.96 6.21
N GLU A 108 1.89 8.07 6.45
CA GLU A 108 2.38 9.12 7.33
C GLU A 108 2.50 8.63 8.79
N SER A 109 1.49 7.89 9.27
CA SER A 109 1.55 7.24 10.59
C SER A 109 2.71 6.25 10.66
N PHE A 110 2.87 5.43 9.63
CA PHE A 110 3.95 4.46 9.53
C PHE A 110 5.34 5.12 9.55
N PHE A 111 5.51 6.20 8.77
CA PHE A 111 6.71 7.00 8.74
C PHE A 111 7.05 7.57 10.12
N LYS A 112 6.07 8.07 10.88
CA LYS A 112 6.27 8.60 12.24
C LYS A 112 6.71 7.52 13.23
N GLU A 113 6.18 6.30 13.11
CA GLU A 113 6.49 5.19 14.03
C GLU A 113 7.83 4.50 13.78
N LEU A 114 8.33 4.58 12.54
CA LEU A 114 9.64 4.08 12.17
C LEU A 114 10.74 4.82 12.95
N ARG A 115 11.50 4.14 13.82
CA ARG A 115 12.57 4.75 14.64
C ARG A 115 13.86 5.06 13.87
N ASN A 116 13.88 4.77 12.58
CA ASN A 116 15.01 5.01 11.70
C ASN A 116 15.27 6.53 11.57
N VAL A 117 16.54 6.93 11.66
CA VAL A 117 16.97 8.34 11.53
C VAL A 117 17.16 8.72 10.06
N ASN A 118 17.55 7.77 9.22
CA ASN A 118 17.76 7.95 7.78
C ASN A 118 16.52 7.52 6.98
N LYS A 119 15.42 8.25 7.18
CA LYS A 119 14.16 8.04 6.47
C LYS A 119 13.70 9.33 5.81
N GLU A 120 13.09 9.21 4.64
CA GLU A 120 12.51 10.31 3.89
C GLU A 120 11.08 9.96 3.44
N LEU A 121 10.17 10.93 3.53
CA LEU A 121 8.82 10.83 2.97
C LEU A 121 8.64 11.92 1.91
N TYR A 122 8.55 11.49 0.66
CA TYR A 122 8.29 12.34 -0.50
C TYR A 122 6.80 12.24 -0.88
N ALA A 123 6.04 13.26 -0.50
CA ALA A 123 4.60 13.33 -0.73
C ALA A 123 4.28 14.02 -2.06
N LEU A 124 3.46 13.38 -2.89
CA LEU A 124 3.02 13.87 -4.20
C LEU A 124 1.57 14.39 -4.10
N GLU A 125 1.21 15.37 -4.92
CA GLU A 125 -0.15 15.97 -4.93
C GLU A 125 -0.86 15.78 -6.28
N ASP A 126 -0.10 15.58 -7.33
CA ASP A 126 -0.56 15.50 -8.71
C ASP A 126 -0.73 14.06 -9.23
N MET A 127 -0.50 13.04 -8.40
CA MET A 127 -0.60 11.62 -8.76
C MET A 127 -1.75 10.91 -7.98
N ASP A 128 -2.10 9.68 -8.35
CA ASP A 128 -3.05 8.78 -7.66
C ASP A 128 -2.26 7.60 -7.06
N HIS A 129 -2.34 6.39 -7.61
CA HIS A 129 -1.76 5.19 -7.01
C HIS A 129 -0.58 4.61 -7.80
N ASP A 130 -0.69 4.58 -9.13
CA ASP A 130 0.31 3.95 -10.01
C ASP A 130 1.39 4.96 -10.43
N LEU A 131 2.20 5.36 -9.44
CA LEU A 131 3.16 6.46 -9.56
C LEU A 131 4.17 6.31 -10.71
N ILE A 132 4.38 5.10 -11.23
CA ILE A 132 5.30 4.83 -12.33
C ILE A 132 4.63 4.86 -13.71
N ALA A 133 3.31 4.70 -13.77
CA ALA A 133 2.55 4.69 -15.02
C ALA A 133 1.78 6.00 -15.27
N GLU A 134 1.58 6.81 -14.24
CA GLU A 134 0.84 8.05 -14.31
C GLU A 134 1.67 9.25 -14.83
N PRO A 135 1.01 10.30 -15.36
CA PRO A 135 1.70 11.53 -15.78
C PRO A 135 2.49 12.15 -14.62
N GLY A 136 3.75 12.53 -14.89
CA GLY A 136 4.66 13.04 -13.85
C GLY A 136 5.59 11.97 -13.26
N ASN A 137 5.44 10.70 -13.65
CA ASN A 137 6.31 9.58 -13.24
C ASN A 137 7.82 9.83 -13.39
N GLU A 138 8.25 10.63 -14.36
CA GLU A 138 9.66 10.99 -14.51
C GLU A 138 10.24 11.66 -13.27
N SER A 139 9.44 12.49 -12.58
CA SER A 139 9.84 13.16 -11.35
C SER A 139 10.08 12.15 -10.22
N VAL A 140 9.21 11.13 -10.13
CA VAL A 140 9.32 10.01 -9.20
C VAL A 140 10.60 9.22 -9.48
N LEU A 141 10.86 8.87 -10.74
CA LEU A 141 12.06 8.14 -11.13
C LEU A 141 13.34 8.95 -10.87
N LYS A 142 13.34 10.25 -11.21
CA LYS A 142 14.44 11.17 -10.90
C LYS A 142 14.70 11.24 -9.40
N LYS A 143 13.65 11.28 -8.58
CA LYS A 143 13.77 11.26 -7.11
C LYS A 143 14.41 9.97 -6.61
N ILE A 144 13.98 8.80 -7.11
CA ILE A 144 14.55 7.50 -6.74
C ILE A 144 16.05 7.46 -7.08
N ILE A 145 16.41 7.82 -8.32
CA ILE A 145 17.81 7.81 -8.78
C ILE A 145 18.66 8.78 -7.95
N HIS A 146 18.18 10.00 -7.72
CA HIS A 146 18.89 10.99 -6.92
C HIS A 146 19.09 10.51 -5.48
N TRP A 147 18.06 9.93 -4.86
CA TRP A 147 18.15 9.39 -3.51
C TRP A 147 19.16 8.24 -3.43
N MET A 148 19.13 7.31 -4.38
CA MET A 148 20.10 6.20 -4.44
C MET A 148 21.54 6.69 -4.62
N ASN A 149 21.77 7.68 -5.49
CA ASN A 149 23.11 8.24 -5.71
C ASN A 149 23.67 8.92 -4.45
N ASN A 150 22.84 9.66 -3.71
CA ASN A 150 23.25 10.29 -2.46
C ASN A 150 23.52 9.28 -1.34
N MET A 151 22.90 8.09 -1.42
CA MET A 151 23.17 7.01 -0.46
C MET A 151 24.52 6.34 -0.69
N ASN A 152 24.99 6.25 -1.94
CA ASN A 152 26.28 5.65 -2.30
C ASN A 152 27.49 6.57 -2.03
N GLN A 153 27.24 7.84 -1.71
CA GLN A 153 28.27 8.86 -1.44
C GLN A 153 28.53 9.05 0.07
N LYS A 154 27.86 8.29 0.94
CA LYS A 154 28.06 8.26 2.39
C LYS A 154 28.80 7.00 2.81
#